data_AF-A0A345U7P8-F1
#
_entry.id   AF-A0A345U7P8-F1
#
_cell.length_a   1.000
_cell.length_b   1.000
_cell.length_c   1.000
_cell.angle_alpha   90.00
_cell.angle_beta   90.00
_cell.angle_gamma   90.00
#
_symmetry.space_group_name_H-M   'P 1'
#
loop_
_entity.id
_entity.type
_entity.pdbx_description
1 polymer ?
#
loop_
_entity_poly.entity_id
_entity_poly.type
_entity_poly.pdbx_seq_one_letter_code
_entity_poly.pdbx_strand_id
1 'polypeptide(L)'
;MDSYYCLIKVVDNYKIICCCFPKTNCPIRDYPICFTADNYSLINHLISQHNYINLFSIQHIQYISIELYKANLCLLLSQAYIQS
;
A
#
# COMPACT_ATOMS: atom_id res chain seq x y z
N MET A 1 -1.59 -16.00 8.90
CA MET A 1 -2.24 -14.70 9.21
C MET A 1 -1.15 -13.67 9.30
N ASP A 2 -1.00 -12.87 8.26
CA ASP A 2 0.07 -11.88 8.20
C ASP A 2 -0.02 -10.87 9.34
N SER A 3 1.16 -10.51 9.83
CA SER A 3 1.37 -9.63 10.97
C SER A 3 1.14 -8.16 10.64
N TYR A 4 0.50 -7.87 9.51
CA TYR A 4 0.47 -6.53 8.93
C TYR A 4 -0.85 -6.25 8.19
N TYR A 5 -1.32 -5.02 8.33
CA TYR A 5 -2.49 -4.48 7.64
C TYR A 5 -2.07 -3.36 6.70
N CYS A 6 -2.52 -3.41 5.44
CA CYS A 6 -2.21 -2.39 4.44
C CYS A 6 -3.47 -1.58 4.12
N LEU A 7 -3.35 -0.26 4.20
CA LEU A 7 -4.40 0.70 3.86
C LEU A 7 -3.96 1.45 2.60
N ILE A 8 -4.70 1.31 1.52
CA ILE A 8 -4.43 1.99 0.26
C ILE A 8 -5.48 3.09 0.09
N LYS A 9 -5.05 4.28 -0.30
CA LYS A 9 -5.90 5.44 -0.54
C LYS A 9 -5.43 6.21 -1.75
N VAL A 10 -6.37 6.80 -2.48
CA VAL A 10 -6.08 7.80 -3.49
C VAL A 10 -6.43 9.16 -2.90
N VAL A 11 -5.47 10.09 -2.88
CA VAL A 11 -5.58 11.43 -2.29
C VAL A 11 -5.52 12.50 -3.39
N ASP A 12 -5.97 13.71 -3.04
CA ASP A 12 -5.95 14.89 -3.91
C ASP A 12 -4.63 15.06 -4.66
N ASN A 13 -4.73 15.45 -5.92
CA ASN A 13 -3.67 15.39 -6.95
C ASN A 13 -3.34 13.98 -7.46
N TYR A 14 -4.28 13.03 -7.38
CA TYR A 14 -4.14 11.70 -7.99
C TYR A 14 -2.88 10.98 -7.46
N LYS A 15 -2.68 10.99 -6.14
CA LYS A 15 -1.56 10.26 -5.51
C LYS A 15 -2.07 9.02 -4.80
N ILE A 16 -1.41 7.91 -5.03
CA ILE A 16 -1.63 6.65 -4.33
C ILE A 16 -0.78 6.66 -3.05
N ILE A 17 -1.45 6.47 -1.92
CA ILE A 17 -0.83 6.29 -0.61
C ILE A 17 -1.07 4.85 -0.17
N CYS A 18 0.00 4.17 0.20
CA CYS A 18 -0.03 2.83 0.80
C CYS A 18 0.55 2.90 2.21
N CYS A 19 -0.28 2.71 3.22
CA CYS A 19 0.11 2.72 4.62
C CYS A 19 0.12 1.29 5.17
N CYS A 20 1.26 0.85 5.69
CA CYS A 20 1.44 -0.47 6.26
C CYS A 20 1.53 -0.40 7.79
N PHE A 21 0.63 -1.10 8.47
CA PHE A 21 0.49 -1.12 9.92
C PHE A 21 0.90 -2.48 10.50
N PRO A 22 1.85 -2.55 11.46
CA PRO A 22 2.08 -3.75 12.26
C PRO A 22 0.85 -4.12 13.09
N LYS A 23 0.55 -5.42 13.13
CA LYS A 23 -0.50 -6.02 13.96
C LYS A 23 -0.06 -6.16 15.42
N THR A 24 1.23 -6.05 15.72
CA THR A 24 1.76 -6.18 17.09
C THR A 24 1.61 -4.87 17.85
N ASN A 25 1.02 -4.95 19.06
CA ASN A 25 0.84 -3.85 20.02
C ASN A 25 2.19 -3.36 20.60
N CYS A 26 3.09 -2.82 19.78
CA CYS A 26 4.35 -2.24 20.24
C CYS A 26 4.24 -0.70 20.29
N PRO A 27 4.00 -0.11 21.48
CA PRO A 27 3.66 1.31 21.65
C PRO A 27 4.85 2.28 21.52
N ILE A 28 5.92 1.88 20.80
CA ILE A 28 7.19 2.62 20.69
C ILE A 28 7.55 2.88 19.21
N ARG A 29 6.80 2.31 18.25
CA ARG A 29 6.98 2.46 16.79
C ARG A 29 5.63 2.71 16.08
N ASP A 30 4.81 3.58 16.65
CA ASP A 30 3.39 3.75 16.32
C ASP A 30 3.09 4.43 14.97
N TYR A 31 4.11 4.74 14.15
CA TYR A 31 3.90 5.34 12.84
C TYR A 31 3.85 4.27 11.74
N PRO A 32 2.76 4.21 10.94
CA PRO A 32 2.71 3.34 9.79
C PRO A 32 3.82 3.69 8.80
N ILE A 33 4.32 2.67 8.10
CA ILE A 33 5.20 2.90 6.96
C ILE A 33 4.30 3.37 5.81
N CYS A 34 4.51 4.60 5.36
CA CYS A 34 3.70 5.20 4.30
C CYS A 34 4.54 5.32 3.03
N PHE A 35 4.06 4.71 1.95
CA PHE A 35 4.57 4.90 0.60
C PHE A 35 3.62 5.81 -0.16
N THR A 36 4.15 6.82 -0.84
CA THR A 36 3.36 7.74 -1.65
C THR A 36 3.95 7.85 -3.04
N ALA A 37 3.14 7.66 -4.07
CA ALA A 37 3.52 7.87 -5.46
C ALA A 37 2.33 8.31 -6.31
N ASP A 38 2.60 8.82 -7.50
CA ASP A 38 1.62 9.20 -8.53
C ASP A 38 1.33 8.07 -9.53
N ASN A 39 2.12 6.99 -9.51
CA ASN A 39 1.98 5.85 -10.42
C ASN A 39 2.26 4.52 -9.70
N TYR A 40 1.51 3.47 -10.08
CA TYR A 40 1.75 2.08 -9.71
C TYR A 40 3.20 1.60 -9.85
N SER A 41 3.88 1.97 -10.95
CA SER A 41 5.28 1.61 -11.17
C SER A 41 6.19 2.12 -10.05
N LEU A 42 6.03 3.40 -9.69
CA LEU A 42 6.83 4.06 -8.67
C LEU A 42 6.52 3.53 -7.28
N ILE A 43 5.24 3.28 -6.96
CA ILE A 43 4.89 2.75 -5.64
C ILE A 43 5.43 1.32 -5.45
N ASN A 44 5.36 0.48 -6.49
CA ASN A 44 5.94 -0.85 -6.45
C ASN A 44 7.47 -0.81 -6.32
N HIS A 45 8.12 0.12 -7.03
CA HIS A 45 9.55 0.34 -6.88
C HIS A 45 9.89 0.69 -5.42
N LEU A 46 9.19 1.66 -4.83
CA LEU A 46 9.38 2.05 -3.42
C LEU A 46 9.18 0.88 -2.45
N ILE A 47 8.11 0.10 -2.63
CA ILE A 47 7.82 -1.07 -1.79
C ILE A 47 8.93 -2.12 -1.93
N SER A 48 9.41 -2.38 -3.14
CA SER A 48 10.48 -3.37 -3.41
C SER A 48 11.83 -3.00 -2.81
N GLN A 49 12.12 -1.71 -2.66
CA GLN A 49 13.37 -1.22 -2.06
C GLN A 49 13.35 -1.30 -0.53
N HIS A 50 12.17 -1.46 0.08
CA HIS A 50 12.05 -1.50 1.53
C HIS A 50 12.18 -2.93 2.04
N ASN A 51 13.06 -3.16 3.04
CA ASN A 51 13.29 -4.46 3.71
C ASN A 51 12.04 -5.12 4.31
N TYR A 52 10.93 -4.38 4.32
CA TYR A 52 9.65 -4.78 4.87
C TYR A 52 8.90 -5.74 3.96
N ILE A 53 9.15 -5.72 2.64
CA ILE A 53 8.55 -6.67 1.72
C ILE A 53 8.89 -8.13 2.08
N ASN A 54 10.05 -8.35 2.71
CA ASN A 54 10.50 -9.66 3.19
C ASN A 54 9.64 -10.21 4.34
N LEU A 55 8.79 -9.37 4.95
CA LEU A 55 7.91 -9.75 6.05
C LEU A 55 6.50 -10.13 5.57
N PHE A 56 6.20 -9.93 4.29
CA PHE A 56 4.92 -10.27 3.71
C PHE A 56 4.91 -11.69 3.15
N SER A 57 3.82 -12.41 3.41
CA SER A 57 3.53 -13.64 2.67
C SER A 57 3.25 -13.32 1.20
N ILE A 58 3.41 -14.33 0.33
CA ILE A 58 3.05 -14.23 -1.09
C ILE A 58 1.58 -13.79 -1.26
N GLN A 59 0.69 -14.24 -0.38
CA GLN A 59 -0.73 -13.87 -0.39
C GLN A 59 -0.90 -12.38 -0.11
N HIS A 60 -0.16 -11.83 0.86
CA HIS A 60 -0.17 -10.39 1.15
C HIS A 60 0.38 -9.55 0.01
N ILE A 61 1.47 -9.99 -0.62
CA ILE A 61 2.05 -9.31 -1.79
C ILE A 61 1.04 -9.29 -2.94
N GLN A 62 0.35 -10.41 -3.20
CA GLN A 62 -0.68 -10.49 -4.23
C GLN A 62 -1.86 -9.55 -3.93
N TYR A 63 -2.35 -9.53 -2.69
CA TYR A 63 -3.42 -8.62 -2.26
C TYR A 63 -3.04 -7.15 -2.49
N ILE A 64 -1.87 -6.73 -2.02
CA ILE A 64 -1.37 -5.37 -2.17
C ILE A 64 -1.24 -5.01 -3.66
N SER A 65 -0.70 -5.92 -4.47
CA SER A 65 -0.52 -5.68 -5.92
C SER A 65 -1.85 -5.46 -6.63
N ILE A 66 -2.88 -6.26 -6.30
CA ILE A 66 -4.23 -6.12 -6.88
C ILE A 66 -4.85 -4.78 -6.48
N GLU A 67 -4.77 -4.42 -5.20
CA GLU A 67 -5.36 -3.17 -4.71
C GLU A 67 -4.66 -1.93 -5.26
N LEU A 68 -3.33 -1.95 -5.35
CA LEU A 68 -2.55 -0.87 -5.99
C LEU A 68 -2.87 -0.74 -7.48
N TYR A 69 -3.08 -1.86 -8.17
CA TYR A 69 -3.47 -1.85 -9.58
C TYR A 69 -4.89 -1.28 -9.76
N LYS A 70 -5.85 -1.65 -8.91
CA LYS A 70 -7.20 -1.06 -8.88
C LYS A 70 -7.13 0.44 -8.63
N ALA A 71 -6.35 0.88 -7.64
CA ALA A 71 -6.18 2.31 -7.33
C ALA A 71 -5.63 3.07 -8.54
N ASN A 72 -4.66 2.50 -9.25
CA ASN A 72 -4.09 3.09 -10.46
C ASN A 72 -5.10 3.14 -11.62
N LEU A 73 -5.95 2.12 -11.80
CA LEU A 73 -7.04 2.16 -12.77
C LEU A 73 -8.07 3.23 -12.45
N CYS A 74 -8.49 3.35 -11.18
CA CYS A 74 -9.39 4.41 -10.74
C CYS A 74 -8.81 5.80 -11.03
N LEU A 75 -7.51 5.97 -10.78
CA LEU A 75 -6.78 7.19 -11.09
C LEU A 75 -6.80 7.52 -12.59
N LEU A 76 -6.49 6.55 -13.44
CA LEU A 76 -6.53 6.70 -14.90
C LEU A 76 -7.93 7.02 -15.44
N LEU A 77 -8.96 6.42 -14.84
CA LEU A 77 -10.36 6.58 -15.24
C LEU A 77 -11.06 7.75 -14.54
N SER A 78 -10.37 8.49 -13.68
CA SER A 78 -10.95 9.56 -12.83
C SER A 78 -12.15 9.08 -11.99
N GLN A 79 -12.07 7.84 -11.47
CA GLN A 79 -13.07 7.21 -10.62
C GLN A 79 -12.64 7.23 -9.15
N ALA A 80 -13.64 7.20 -8.25
CA ALA A 80 -13.37 7.05 -6.82
C ALA A 80 -12.87 5.63 -6.52
N TYR A 81 -11.69 5.52 -5.92
CA TYR A 81 -11.15 4.25 -5.44
C TYR A 81 -11.72 3.91 -4.06
N ILE A 82 -12.15 2.66 -3.89
CA ILE A 82 -12.61 2.08 -2.61
C ILE A 82 -11.83 0.78 -2.41
N GLN A 83 -11.15 0.67 -1.27
CA GLN A 83 -10.45 -0.55 -0.89
C GLN A 83 -11.47 -1.62 -0.45
N SER A 84 -11.32 -2.85 -0.97
CA SER A 84 -12.22 -3.99 -0.73
C SER A 84 -11.48 -5.25 -0.33
#